data_AF-A0A2S9JT33-F1
#
_entry.id   AF-A0A2S9JT33-F1
#
_cell.length_a   1.000
_cell.length_b   1.000
_cell.length_c   1.000
_cell.angle_alpha   90.00
_cell.angle_beta   90.00
_cell.angle_gamma   90.00
#
_symmetry.space_group_name_H-M   'P 1'
#
loop_
_entity.id
_entity.type
_entity.pdbx_description
1 polymer ?
#
loop_
_entity_poly.entity_id
_entity_poly.type
_entity_poly.pdbx_seq_one_letter_code
_entity_poly.pdbx_strand_id
1 'polypeptide(L)'
;MCASIEKSMLIADLQQQILQWQGFKQIEKKDYAICLGELEKAFPGHVFPVGTLHEFMMESNEEEAASSGFIGGLLSFLMQKDGVGLWISSSSQLFAPSIKLFGVDPDRIIFVNMEKQKDILWALEEGLKCEGIRVVIAEVQDIDFVQSRRLQLAVEKSKVTGFVLRLKSRFRGTTTCAARWHISPLPSHVQGDMPGVGSPEWEVELLKVKNGNPSRWQVGWRQNQFQAKRLVLSSNPIYHAKRKVG
;
A
#
# COMPACT_ATOMS: atom_id res chain seq x y z
N MET A 1 34.20 20.72 -8.58
CA MET A 1 33.07 20.64 -7.63
C MET A 1 31.81 21.37 -8.14
N CYS A 2 31.88 22.61 -8.65
CA CYS A 2 30.69 23.30 -9.21
C CYS A 2 29.99 22.56 -10.37
N ALA A 3 30.74 22.02 -11.34
CA ALA A 3 30.14 21.36 -12.52
C ALA A 3 29.34 20.08 -12.21
N SER A 4 29.63 19.37 -11.10
CA SER A 4 28.84 18.20 -10.71
C SER A 4 27.51 18.59 -10.05
N ILE A 5 27.47 19.75 -9.38
CA ILE A 5 26.25 20.29 -8.77
C ILE A 5 25.32 20.79 -9.87
N GLU A 6 25.83 21.51 -10.87
CA GLU A 6 25.05 21.94 -12.05
C GLU A 6 24.44 20.77 -12.81
N LYS A 7 25.21 19.70 -13.03
CA LYS A 7 24.70 18.50 -13.69
C LYS A 7 23.61 17.81 -12.86
N SER A 8 23.77 17.74 -11.53
CA SER A 8 22.75 17.15 -10.65
C SER A 8 21.46 17.95 -10.64
N MET A 9 21.54 19.29 -10.68
CA MET A 9 20.39 20.18 -10.78
C MET A 9 19.68 20.03 -12.12
N LEU A 10 20.43 19.95 -13.22
CA LEU A 10 19.88 19.74 -14.55
C LEU A 10 19.17 18.38 -14.68
N ILE A 11 19.74 17.33 -14.10
CA ILE A 11 19.10 16.00 -14.07
C ILE A 11 17.79 16.04 -13.28
N ALA A 12 17.77 16.71 -12.12
CA ALA A 12 16.56 16.85 -11.31
C ALA A 12 15.45 17.62 -12.04
N ASP A 13 15.80 18.69 -12.75
CA ASP A 13 14.87 19.49 -13.55
C ASP A 13 14.30 18.68 -14.73
N LEU A 14 15.16 17.99 -15.49
CA LEU A 14 14.72 17.14 -16.60
C LEU A 14 13.84 15.98 -16.12
N GLN A 15 14.14 15.38 -14.96
CA GLN A 15 13.28 14.38 -14.34
C GLN A 15 11.90 14.96 -13.99
N GLN A 16 11.85 16.18 -13.45
CA GLN A 16 10.60 16.88 -13.15
C GLN A 16 9.76 17.13 -14.42
N GLN A 17 10.39 17.53 -15.52
CA GLN A 17 9.71 17.75 -16.80
C GLN A 17 9.13 16.45 -17.39
N ILE A 18 9.88 15.34 -17.35
CA ILE A 18 9.40 14.02 -17.81
C ILE A 18 8.18 13.57 -16.99
N LEU A 19 8.20 13.78 -15.67
CA LEU A 19 7.06 13.45 -14.80
C LEU A 19 5.80 14.20 -15.25
N GLN A 20 5.90 15.51 -15.50
CA GLN A 20 4.76 16.32 -15.95
C GLN A 20 4.16 15.79 -17.26
N TRP A 21 5.00 15.43 -18.25
CA TRP A 21 4.54 14.87 -19.52
C TRP A 21 3.91 13.48 -19.41
N GLN A 22 4.31 12.69 -18.42
CA GLN A 22 3.66 11.40 -18.11
C GLN A 22 2.31 11.56 -17.36
N GLY A 23 1.80 12.79 -17.28
CA GLY A 23 0.56 13.12 -16.60
C GLY A 23 0.70 13.12 -15.07
N PHE A 24 1.92 13.21 -14.54
CA PHE A 24 2.14 13.38 -13.11
C PHE A 24 1.84 14.84 -12.73
N LYS A 25 0.69 15.09 -12.12
CA LYS A 25 0.46 16.35 -11.40
C LYS A 25 1.26 16.29 -10.10
N GLN A 26 2.25 17.16 -9.96
CA GLN A 26 3.00 17.33 -8.72
C GLN A 26 2.00 17.72 -7.63
N ILE A 27 1.77 16.80 -6.67
CA ILE A 27 0.92 17.07 -5.51
C ILE A 27 1.70 18.06 -4.64
N GLU A 28 1.15 19.24 -4.41
CA GLU A 28 1.79 20.24 -3.55
C GLU A 28 2.02 19.64 -2.15
N LYS A 29 3.27 19.76 -1.68
CA LYS A 29 3.83 19.10 -0.48
C LYS A 29 3.10 19.38 0.85
N LYS A 30 2.11 20.29 0.86
CA LYS A 30 1.60 20.90 2.10
C LYS A 30 0.40 20.22 2.75
N ASP A 31 -0.38 19.39 2.04
CA ASP A 31 -1.67 18.93 2.57
C ASP A 31 -1.78 17.43 2.91
N TYR A 32 -0.83 16.59 2.50
CA TYR A 32 -0.94 15.11 2.62
C TYR A 32 0.38 14.40 2.95
N ALA A 33 1.26 14.99 3.77
CA ALA A 33 2.44 14.27 4.27
C ALA A 33 2.00 13.18 5.26
N ILE A 34 1.61 12.03 4.74
CA ILE A 34 1.39 10.80 5.49
C ILE A 34 2.78 10.40 5.99
N CYS A 35 3.09 10.68 7.26
CA CYS A 35 4.43 10.53 7.82
C CYS A 35 4.87 9.04 7.92
N LEU A 36 5.10 8.38 6.79
CA LEU A 36 5.55 6.98 6.69
C LEU A 36 7.08 6.83 6.85
N GLY A 37 7.78 7.94 7.13
CA GLY A 37 9.23 7.95 7.34
C GLY A 37 10.01 7.51 6.10
N GLU A 38 10.92 6.55 6.25
CA GLU A 38 11.80 6.07 5.18
C GLU A 38 11.07 5.44 3.97
N LEU A 39 9.80 5.06 4.12
CA LEU A 39 8.99 4.52 3.01
C LEU A 39 8.71 5.61 1.97
N GLU A 40 8.47 6.85 2.40
CA GLU A 40 8.09 7.92 1.48
C GLU A 40 9.18 8.19 0.44
N LYS A 41 10.45 7.93 0.79
CA LYS A 41 11.58 8.10 -0.12
C LYS A 41 11.51 7.27 -1.39
N ALA A 42 10.71 6.20 -1.43
CA ALA A 42 10.51 5.41 -2.63
C ALA A 42 9.53 6.05 -3.63
N PHE A 43 8.69 6.98 -3.19
CA PHE A 43 7.69 7.62 -4.04
C PHE A 43 8.23 8.88 -4.72
N PRO A 44 7.70 9.23 -5.91
CA PRO A 44 8.00 10.51 -6.54
C PRO A 44 7.67 11.67 -5.59
N GLY A 45 8.58 12.64 -5.48
CA GLY A 45 8.41 13.80 -4.59
C GLY A 45 8.47 13.48 -3.08
N HIS A 46 8.75 12.23 -2.71
CA HIS A 46 8.75 11.72 -1.34
C HIS A 46 7.42 11.88 -0.62
N VAL A 47 6.33 11.57 -1.33
CA VAL A 47 4.96 11.64 -0.80
C VAL A 47 4.23 10.34 -1.13
N PHE A 48 3.60 9.72 -0.14
CA PHE A 48 2.74 8.58 -0.39
C PHE A 48 1.56 8.97 -1.32
N PRO A 49 1.34 8.26 -2.44
CA PRO A 49 0.31 8.64 -3.38
C PRO A 49 -1.08 8.32 -2.81
N VAL A 50 -1.91 9.33 -2.66
CA VAL A 50 -3.33 9.20 -2.27
C VAL A 50 -4.23 9.44 -3.48
N GLY A 51 -5.47 8.97 -3.41
CA GLY A 51 -6.41 9.05 -4.53
C GLY A 51 -5.90 8.27 -5.74
N THR A 52 -5.37 7.09 -5.48
CA THR A 52 -4.90 6.13 -6.49
C THR A 52 -5.17 4.69 -6.03
N LEU A 53 -4.99 3.72 -6.92
CA LEU A 53 -5.08 2.28 -6.61
C LEU A 53 -3.73 1.71 -6.15
N HIS A 54 -3.73 1.03 -5.00
CA HIS A 54 -2.62 0.23 -4.49
C HIS A 54 -3.03 -1.24 -4.45
N GLU A 55 -2.10 -2.13 -4.77
CA GLU A 55 -2.31 -3.58 -4.69
C GLU A 55 -1.41 -4.19 -3.63
N PHE A 56 -1.98 -5.07 -2.81
CA PHE A 56 -1.26 -5.90 -1.85
C PHE A 56 -1.32 -7.33 -2.34
N MET A 57 -0.15 -7.94 -2.55
CA MET A 57 0.00 -9.32 -2.99
C MET A 57 0.32 -10.19 -1.78
N MET A 58 -0.37 -11.31 -1.67
CA MET A 58 -0.09 -12.33 -0.67
C MET A 58 -0.39 -13.73 -1.19
N GLU A 59 0.39 -14.69 -0.71
CA GLU A 59 0.28 -16.11 -1.01
C GLU A 59 -0.21 -16.93 0.20
N SER A 60 -0.09 -16.39 1.42
CA SER A 60 -0.47 -17.07 2.66
C SER A 60 -1.42 -16.26 3.57
N ASN A 61 -2.03 -16.93 4.55
CA ASN A 61 -2.91 -16.28 5.52
C ASN A 61 -2.13 -15.38 6.49
N GLU A 62 -0.87 -15.72 6.78
CA GLU A 62 0.00 -14.91 7.62
C GLU A 62 0.35 -13.57 6.93
N GLU A 63 0.57 -13.60 5.61
CA GLU A 63 0.77 -12.39 4.79
C GLU A 63 -0.51 -11.56 4.64
N GLU A 64 -1.69 -12.20 4.59
CA GLU A 64 -2.98 -11.53 4.63
C GLU A 64 -3.17 -10.75 5.95
N ALA A 65 -2.88 -11.39 7.09
CA ALA A 65 -2.92 -10.74 8.40
C ALA A 65 -1.88 -9.61 8.51
N ALA A 66 -0.66 -9.85 8.01
CA ALA A 66 0.40 -8.85 7.96
C ALA A 66 0.00 -7.63 7.12
N SER A 67 -0.55 -7.85 5.93
CA SER A 67 -1.04 -6.81 5.02
C SER A 67 -2.17 -6.01 5.66
N SER A 68 -3.11 -6.68 6.32
CA SER A 68 -4.21 -6.02 7.04
C SER A 68 -3.71 -5.13 8.17
N GLY A 69 -2.73 -5.60 8.95
CA GLY A 69 -2.10 -4.79 10.02
C GLY A 69 -1.34 -3.59 9.47
N PHE A 70 -0.56 -3.78 8.41
CA PHE A 70 0.14 -2.68 7.74
C PHE A 70 -0.83 -1.65 7.15
N ILE A 71 -1.93 -2.09 6.54
CA ILE A 71 -3.02 -1.22 6.08
C ILE A 71 -3.65 -0.47 7.25
N GLY A 72 -3.87 -1.12 8.40
CA GLY A 72 -4.33 -0.46 9.61
C GLY A 72 -3.44 0.73 10.00
N GLY A 73 -2.13 0.56 9.93
CA GLY A 73 -1.17 1.65 10.10
C GLY A 73 -1.33 2.77 9.06
N LEU A 74 -1.54 2.44 7.78
CA LEU A 74 -1.82 3.45 6.73
C LEU A 74 -3.14 4.20 6.97
N LEU A 75 -4.18 3.50 7.42
CA LEU A 75 -5.49 4.09 7.73
C LEU A 75 -5.40 5.17 8.81
N SER A 76 -4.50 4.98 9.80
CA SER A 76 -4.27 5.96 10.87
C SER A 76 -3.89 7.35 10.37
N PHE A 77 -3.29 7.44 9.18
CA PHE A 77 -2.92 8.70 8.54
C PHE A 77 -3.99 9.18 7.55
N LEU A 78 -4.65 8.25 6.85
CA LEU A 78 -5.68 8.57 5.86
C LEU A 78 -6.99 9.06 6.50
N MET A 79 -7.26 8.68 7.75
CA MET A 79 -8.56 8.90 8.41
C MET A 79 -8.56 10.02 9.48
N GLN A 80 -7.47 10.77 9.65
CA GLN A 80 -7.32 11.78 10.74
C GLN A 80 -8.32 12.95 10.72
N LYS A 81 -9.03 13.19 9.60
CA LYS A 81 -10.01 14.29 9.43
C LYS A 81 -11.43 13.78 9.23
N ASP A 82 -11.95 13.00 10.19
CA ASP A 82 -13.29 12.38 10.13
C ASP A 82 -13.53 11.52 8.88
N GLY A 83 -12.47 10.93 8.32
CA GLY A 83 -12.56 10.10 7.14
C GLY A 83 -13.34 8.82 7.40
N VAL A 84 -14.25 8.46 6.49
CA VAL A 84 -14.92 7.15 6.51
C VAL A 84 -14.18 6.19 5.56
N GLY A 85 -13.94 4.98 6.04
CA GLY A 85 -13.40 3.87 5.25
C GLY A 85 -14.48 2.84 4.91
N LEU A 86 -14.27 2.11 3.82
CA LEU A 86 -15.11 0.96 3.44
C LEU A 86 -14.22 -0.27 3.32
N TRP A 87 -14.51 -1.34 4.05
CA TRP A 87 -13.78 -2.60 3.97
C TRP A 87 -14.70 -3.70 3.43
N ILE A 88 -14.39 -4.21 2.24
CA ILE A 88 -15.19 -5.20 1.54
C ILE A 88 -14.45 -6.54 1.60
N SER A 89 -14.99 -7.50 2.35
CA SER A 89 -14.39 -8.81 2.54
C SER A 89 -15.24 -9.91 1.93
N SER A 90 -14.61 -11.06 1.66
CA SER A 90 -15.32 -12.27 1.24
C SER A 90 -15.60 -13.27 2.37
N SER A 91 -14.89 -13.14 3.50
CA SER A 91 -14.89 -14.16 4.55
C SER A 91 -14.87 -13.63 5.99
N SER A 92 -15.12 -12.33 6.20
CA SER A 92 -15.14 -11.68 7.53
C SER A 92 -13.97 -12.04 8.46
N GLN A 93 -12.79 -12.37 7.91
CA GLN A 93 -11.63 -12.80 8.71
C GLN A 93 -11.00 -11.65 9.49
N LEU A 94 -11.23 -10.41 9.07
CA LEU A 94 -10.73 -9.24 9.78
C LEU A 94 -11.47 -9.04 11.10
N PHE A 95 -10.73 -9.18 12.20
CA PHE A 95 -11.22 -8.77 13.51
C PHE A 95 -11.20 -7.24 13.61
N ALA A 96 -12.31 -6.58 13.27
CA ALA A 96 -12.42 -5.12 13.22
C ALA A 96 -11.85 -4.36 14.44
N PRO A 97 -12.01 -4.83 15.70
CA PRO A 97 -11.42 -4.16 16.86
C PRO A 97 -9.88 -4.12 16.86
N SER A 98 -9.21 -5.02 16.13
CA SER A 98 -7.74 -5.01 16.02
C SER A 98 -7.20 -3.72 15.40
N ILE A 99 -8.01 -3.02 14.59
CA ILE A 99 -7.62 -1.78 13.94
C ILE A 99 -7.37 -0.64 14.95
N LYS A 100 -7.96 -0.73 16.16
CA LYS A 100 -7.67 0.19 17.27
C LYS A 100 -6.20 0.19 17.68
N LEU A 101 -5.47 -0.92 17.46
CA LEU A 101 -4.03 -1.00 17.72
C LEU A 101 -3.22 0.01 16.88
N PHE A 102 -3.79 0.44 15.75
CA PHE A 102 -3.20 1.44 14.85
C PHE A 102 -3.78 2.85 15.06
N GLY A 103 -4.57 3.06 16.12
CA GLY A 103 -5.15 4.37 16.42
C GLY A 103 -6.32 4.77 15.51
N VAL A 104 -6.94 3.80 14.84
CA VAL A 104 -8.14 4.03 14.00
C VAL A 104 -9.36 3.50 14.73
N ASP A 105 -10.41 4.31 14.76
CA ASP A 105 -11.69 3.94 15.35
C ASP A 105 -12.49 3.02 14.39
N PRO A 106 -12.83 1.77 14.76
CA PRO A 106 -13.56 0.85 13.90
C PRO A 106 -14.93 1.37 13.47
N ASP A 107 -15.56 2.25 14.25
CA ASP A 107 -16.85 2.87 13.92
C ASP A 107 -16.77 3.79 12.70
N ARG A 108 -15.54 4.16 12.28
CA ARG A 108 -15.28 4.92 11.05
C ARG A 108 -15.08 4.03 9.82
N ILE A 109 -15.15 2.72 9.97
CA ILE A 109 -15.01 1.75 8.88
C ILE A 109 -16.33 1.00 8.71
N ILE A 110 -16.92 1.12 7.52
CA ILE A 110 -18.08 0.33 7.13
C ILE A 110 -17.56 -1.02 6.63
N PHE A 111 -17.93 -2.10 7.30
CA PHE A 111 -17.57 -3.46 6.89
C PHE A 111 -18.70 -4.06 6.05
N VAL A 112 -18.35 -4.57 4.87
CA VAL A 112 -19.30 -5.18 3.93
C VAL A 112 -18.80 -6.57 3.58
N ASN A 113 -19.63 -7.58 3.82
CA ASN A 113 -19.30 -8.96 3.48
C ASN A 113 -20.10 -9.41 2.25
N MET A 114 -19.41 -9.93 1.24
CA MET A 114 -20.03 -10.43 0.01
C MET A 114 -19.36 -11.72 -0.46
N GLU A 115 -20.15 -12.71 -0.84
CA GLU A 115 -19.61 -14.02 -1.23
C GLU A 115 -19.05 -14.05 -2.66
N LYS A 116 -19.66 -13.30 -3.58
CA LYS A 116 -19.33 -13.38 -5.01
C LYS A 116 -18.28 -12.34 -5.39
N GLN A 117 -17.19 -12.79 -6.01
CA GLN A 117 -16.10 -11.93 -6.48
C GLN A 117 -16.56 -10.76 -7.37
N LYS A 118 -17.54 -11.01 -8.26
CA LYS A 118 -18.11 -9.96 -9.11
C LYS A 118 -18.81 -8.85 -8.30
N ASP A 119 -19.43 -9.20 -7.18
CA ASP A 119 -20.19 -8.26 -6.34
C ASP A 119 -19.20 -7.46 -5.47
N ILE A 120 -18.12 -8.09 -5.00
CA ILE A 120 -16.99 -7.41 -4.32
C ILE A 120 -16.36 -6.37 -5.25
N LEU A 121 -16.00 -6.75 -6.48
CA LEU A 121 -15.41 -5.82 -7.45
C LEU A 121 -16.36 -4.68 -7.82
N TRP A 122 -17.65 -4.98 -7.95
CA TRP A 122 -18.67 -3.95 -8.18
C TRP A 122 -18.77 -2.98 -6.99
N ALA A 123 -18.83 -3.50 -5.76
CA ALA A 123 -18.90 -2.69 -4.55
C ALA A 123 -17.64 -1.85 -4.33
N LEU A 124 -16.46 -2.39 -4.67
CA LEU A 124 -15.21 -1.66 -4.68
C LEU A 124 -15.30 -0.48 -5.65
N GLU A 125 -15.76 -0.70 -6.87
CA GLU A 125 -15.92 0.37 -7.87
C GLU A 125 -16.90 1.47 -7.40
N GLU A 126 -18.06 1.08 -6.85
CA GLU A 126 -19.05 2.04 -6.34
C GLU A 126 -18.53 2.81 -5.12
N GLY A 127 -17.85 2.14 -4.20
CA GLY A 127 -17.17 2.81 -3.09
C GLY A 127 -16.15 3.83 -3.58
N LEU A 128 -15.37 3.47 -4.60
CA LEU A 128 -14.37 4.37 -5.20
C LEU A 128 -15.00 5.54 -5.94
N LYS A 129 -16.30 5.53 -6.27
CA LYS A 129 -17.00 6.68 -6.86
C LYS A 129 -17.57 7.64 -5.80
N CYS A 130 -17.61 7.23 -4.53
CA CYS A 130 -18.22 8.01 -3.46
C CYS A 130 -17.23 8.99 -2.83
N GLU A 131 -17.35 10.28 -3.14
CA GLU A 131 -16.44 11.34 -2.63
C GLU A 131 -16.46 11.49 -1.09
N GLY A 132 -17.51 10.98 -0.42
CA GLY A 132 -17.59 10.94 1.04
C GLY A 132 -16.71 9.87 1.70
N ILE A 133 -16.20 8.92 0.93
CA ILE A 133 -15.30 7.85 1.40
C ILE A 133 -13.86 8.28 1.17
N ARG A 134 -12.97 8.06 2.14
CA ARG A 134 -11.53 8.38 2.00
C ARG A 134 -10.74 7.23 1.41
N VAL A 135 -11.13 6.02 1.76
CA VAL A 135 -10.42 4.80 1.39
C VAL A 135 -11.38 3.63 1.27
N VAL A 136 -11.22 2.86 0.19
CA VAL A 136 -11.92 1.58 0.00
C VAL A 136 -10.91 0.46 -0.03
N ILE A 137 -11.11 -0.53 0.81
CA ILE A 137 -10.31 -1.74 0.93
C ILE A 137 -11.16 -2.89 0.42
N ALA A 138 -10.61 -3.73 -0.45
CA ALA A 138 -11.32 -4.92 -0.91
C ALA A 138 -10.41 -6.13 -1.00
N GLU A 139 -10.88 -7.24 -0.45
CA GLU A 139 -10.27 -8.56 -0.57
C GLU A 139 -10.82 -9.28 -1.81
N VAL A 140 -9.97 -9.49 -2.80
CA VAL A 140 -10.32 -10.13 -4.08
C VAL A 140 -9.39 -11.30 -4.34
N GLN A 141 -9.87 -12.34 -5.02
CA GLN A 141 -9.02 -13.45 -5.45
C GLN A 141 -8.06 -13.01 -6.56
N ASP A 142 -8.61 -12.32 -7.56
CA ASP A 142 -7.82 -11.83 -8.69
C ASP A 142 -8.47 -10.60 -9.34
N ILE A 143 -7.67 -9.84 -10.08
CA ILE A 143 -8.13 -8.71 -10.90
C ILE A 143 -7.35 -8.69 -12.22
N ASP A 144 -8.07 -8.57 -13.33
CA ASP A 144 -7.46 -8.42 -14.65
C ASP A 144 -7.13 -6.95 -14.97
N PHE A 145 -6.47 -6.74 -16.12
CA PHE A 145 -6.08 -5.39 -16.55
C PHE A 145 -7.29 -4.48 -16.82
N VAL A 146 -8.37 -5.00 -17.39
CA VAL A 146 -9.56 -4.23 -17.76
C VAL A 146 -10.29 -3.74 -16.52
N GLN A 147 -10.48 -4.64 -15.56
CA GLN A 147 -11.03 -4.35 -14.24
C GLN A 147 -10.16 -3.33 -13.50
N SER A 148 -8.84 -3.55 -13.43
CA SER A 148 -7.92 -2.60 -12.80
C SER A 148 -8.00 -1.21 -13.46
N ARG A 149 -8.02 -1.14 -14.79
CA ARG A 149 -8.13 0.13 -15.52
C ARG A 149 -9.44 0.85 -15.20
N ARG A 150 -10.54 0.11 -15.10
CA ARG A 150 -11.85 0.66 -14.75
C ARG A 150 -11.85 1.25 -13.33
N LEU A 151 -11.26 0.56 -12.35
CA LEU A 151 -11.11 1.07 -10.99
C LEU A 151 -10.24 2.32 -10.95
N GLN A 152 -9.11 2.33 -11.67
CA GLN A 152 -8.23 3.49 -11.75
C GLN A 152 -8.95 4.72 -12.32
N LEU A 153 -9.82 4.55 -13.31
CA LEU A 153 -10.65 5.63 -13.85
C LEU A 153 -11.68 6.16 -12.84
N ALA A 154 -12.24 5.31 -11.98
CA ALA A 154 -13.13 5.74 -10.90
C ALA A 154 -12.36 6.60 -9.89
N VAL A 155 -11.18 6.12 -9.48
CA VAL A 155 -10.28 6.84 -8.56
C VAL A 155 -9.80 8.18 -9.14
N GLU A 156 -9.48 8.24 -10.43
CA GLU A 156 -9.05 9.47 -11.09
C GLU A 156 -10.11 10.58 -11.00
N LYS A 157 -11.40 10.21 -11.01
CA LYS A 157 -12.53 11.14 -10.89
C LYS A 157 -12.76 11.58 -9.44
N SER A 158 -12.87 10.63 -8.51
CA SER A 158 -13.29 10.88 -7.13
C SER A 158 -12.15 11.22 -6.15
N LYS A 159 -10.91 10.86 -6.50
CA LYS A 159 -9.72 10.91 -5.62
C LYS A 159 -9.82 10.05 -4.36
N VAL A 160 -10.71 9.07 -4.33
CA VAL A 160 -10.79 8.06 -3.27
C VAL A 160 -9.62 7.08 -3.40
N THR A 161 -8.90 6.79 -2.31
CA THR A 161 -7.80 5.82 -2.33
C THR A 161 -8.34 4.39 -2.33
N GLY A 162 -7.81 3.52 -3.20
CA GLY A 162 -8.21 2.12 -3.26
C GLY A 162 -7.09 1.18 -2.83
N PHE A 163 -7.35 0.29 -1.88
CA PHE A 163 -6.44 -0.79 -1.47
C PHE A 163 -7.05 -2.14 -1.87
N VAL A 164 -6.39 -2.83 -2.80
CA VAL A 164 -6.85 -4.13 -3.30
C VAL A 164 -5.94 -5.22 -2.75
N LEU A 165 -6.50 -6.03 -1.86
CA LEU A 165 -5.87 -7.21 -1.26
C LEU A 165 -6.11 -8.41 -2.19
N ARG A 166 -5.04 -8.92 -2.82
CA ARG A 166 -5.11 -10.03 -3.78
C ARG A 166 -4.77 -11.35 -3.10
N LEU A 167 -5.81 -12.03 -2.64
CA LEU A 167 -5.75 -13.27 -1.88
C LEU A 167 -5.21 -14.43 -2.71
N LYS A 168 -4.22 -15.16 -2.16
CA LYS A 168 -3.63 -16.38 -2.74
C LYS A 168 -3.19 -16.18 -4.21
N SER A 169 -2.77 -14.96 -4.54
CA SER A 169 -2.55 -14.58 -5.93
C SER A 169 -1.16 -15.02 -6.38
N ARG A 170 -1.12 -16.04 -7.25
CA ARG A 170 0.09 -16.41 -8.01
C ARG A 170 0.27 -15.56 -9.27
N PHE A 171 -0.65 -14.61 -9.51
CA PHE A 171 -0.80 -13.94 -10.79
C PHE A 171 0.23 -12.81 -10.96
N ARG A 172 1.01 -12.92 -12.04
CA ARG A 172 2.07 -11.96 -12.41
C ARG A 172 1.66 -10.97 -13.52
N GLY A 173 0.38 -10.90 -13.87
CA GLY A 173 -0.06 -10.03 -14.96
C GLY A 173 -0.03 -8.54 -14.60
N THR A 174 -0.06 -7.73 -15.65
CA THR A 174 0.03 -6.28 -15.57
C THR A 174 -1.31 -5.67 -15.16
N THR A 175 -1.26 -4.75 -14.21
CA THR A 175 -2.41 -3.95 -13.79
C THR A 175 -2.03 -2.46 -13.79
N THR A 176 -3.03 -1.59 -13.59
CA THR A 176 -2.86 -0.13 -13.63
C THR A 176 -2.60 0.51 -12.27
N CYS A 177 -2.33 -0.29 -11.23
CA CYS A 177 -2.02 0.21 -9.89
C CYS A 177 -0.80 1.16 -9.89
N ALA A 178 -0.87 2.17 -9.03
CA ALA A 178 0.23 3.11 -8.82
C ALA A 178 1.34 2.50 -7.96
N ALA A 179 0.97 1.64 -7.01
CA ALA A 179 1.92 0.94 -6.16
C ALA A 179 1.48 -0.52 -5.94
N ARG A 180 2.44 -1.43 -5.90
CA ARG A 180 2.22 -2.83 -5.55
C ARG A 180 3.14 -3.22 -4.40
N TRP A 181 2.56 -3.86 -3.41
CA TRP A 181 3.17 -4.19 -2.14
C TRP A 181 3.15 -5.68 -1.91
N HIS A 182 4.15 -6.17 -1.20
CA HIS A 182 4.18 -7.48 -0.58
C HIS A 182 4.60 -7.30 0.87
N ILE A 183 3.80 -7.82 1.80
CA ILE A 183 3.96 -7.60 3.24
C ILE A 183 4.10 -8.96 3.90
N SER A 184 5.29 -9.24 4.43
CA SER A 184 5.55 -10.46 5.17
C SER A 184 5.65 -10.17 6.67
N PRO A 185 5.10 -11.02 7.53
CA PRO A 185 5.25 -10.85 8.98
C PRO A 185 6.70 -11.06 9.41
N LEU A 186 7.15 -10.29 10.39
CA LEU A 186 8.39 -10.53 11.14
C LEU A 186 8.08 -10.78 12.62
N PRO A 187 9.01 -11.39 13.38
CA PRO A 187 8.87 -11.49 14.83
C PRO A 187 8.59 -10.11 15.44
N SER A 188 7.55 -10.05 16.27
CA SER A 188 7.14 -8.79 16.91
C SER A 188 8.21 -8.30 17.89
N HIS A 189 8.33 -6.97 18.01
CA HIS A 189 9.27 -6.36 18.92
C HIS A 189 8.71 -6.32 20.34
N VAL A 190 9.36 -7.00 21.27
CA VAL A 190 9.06 -6.96 22.70
C VAL A 190 9.92 -5.89 23.36
N GLN A 191 9.31 -5.01 24.16
CA GLN A 191 10.03 -3.98 24.90
C GLN A 191 10.44 -4.51 26.29
N GLY A 192 11.73 -4.84 26.45
CA GLY A 192 12.26 -5.41 27.69
C GLY A 192 11.66 -6.80 27.99
N ASP A 193 11.50 -7.11 29.27
CA ASP A 193 10.93 -8.39 29.75
C ASP A 193 9.41 -8.36 29.94
N MET A 194 8.70 -7.38 29.33
CA MET A 194 7.26 -7.29 29.49
C MET A 194 6.55 -8.48 28.82
N PRO A 195 5.65 -9.20 29.54
CA PRO A 195 4.86 -10.26 28.95
C PRO A 195 3.90 -9.69 27.90
N GLY A 196 3.82 -10.32 26.73
CA GLY A 196 2.89 -9.94 25.67
C GLY A 196 3.41 -10.26 24.27
N VAL A 197 2.57 -10.01 23.27
CA VAL A 197 2.90 -10.25 21.86
C VAL A 197 3.84 -9.19 21.26
N GLY A 198 4.06 -8.07 21.95
CA GLY A 198 4.91 -6.97 21.48
C GLY A 198 4.26 -6.10 20.40
N SER A 199 5.06 -5.24 19.78
CA SER A 199 4.66 -4.38 18.66
C SER A 199 4.85 -5.11 17.33
N PRO A 200 3.90 -5.04 16.39
CA PRO A 200 4.01 -5.77 15.14
C PRO A 200 5.16 -5.24 14.30
N GLU A 201 5.87 -6.18 13.67
CA GLU A 201 6.89 -5.90 12.67
C GLU A 201 6.59 -6.64 11.37
N TRP A 202 6.99 -6.01 10.28
CA TRP A 202 6.81 -6.51 8.93
C TRP A 202 8.08 -6.30 8.13
N GLU A 203 8.24 -7.18 7.17
CA GLU A 203 9.02 -6.90 6.00
C GLU A 203 8.10 -6.34 4.92
N VAL A 204 8.43 -5.15 4.42
CA VAL A 204 7.63 -4.44 3.42
C VAL A 204 8.42 -4.35 2.14
N GLU A 205 7.89 -4.92 1.07
CA GLU A 205 8.46 -4.85 -0.27
C GLU A 205 7.53 -4.05 -1.19
N LEU A 206 8.02 -2.93 -1.70
CA LEU A 206 7.35 -2.17 -2.76
C LEU A 206 7.82 -2.74 -4.11
N LEU A 207 7.06 -3.72 -4.61
CA LEU A 207 7.34 -4.45 -5.85
C LEU A 207 7.24 -3.58 -7.11
N LYS A 208 6.34 -2.60 -7.09
CA LYS A 208 6.10 -1.66 -8.20
C LYS A 208 5.71 -0.31 -7.63
N VAL A 209 6.20 0.75 -8.24
CA VAL A 209 5.72 2.11 -8.00
C VAL A 209 5.82 2.92 -9.28
N LYS A 210 4.74 3.60 -9.66
CA LYS A 210 4.75 4.49 -10.83
C LYS A 210 5.67 5.66 -10.55
N ASN A 211 6.69 5.83 -11.39
CA ASN A 211 7.66 6.93 -11.34
C ASN A 211 8.49 7.03 -10.04
N GLY A 212 8.49 5.96 -9.23
CA GLY A 212 9.29 5.84 -8.01
C GLY A 212 10.33 4.73 -8.12
N ASN A 213 10.93 4.38 -6.99
CA ASN A 213 11.92 3.30 -6.91
C ASN A 213 11.39 2.16 -6.05
N PRO A 214 11.20 0.95 -6.61
CA PRO A 214 10.99 -0.27 -5.82
C PRO A 214 12.04 -0.41 -4.73
N SER A 215 11.64 -0.85 -3.55
CA SER A 215 12.49 -0.89 -2.36
C SER A 215 11.92 -1.85 -1.32
N ARG A 216 12.75 -2.23 -0.36
CA ARG A 216 12.43 -3.17 0.72
C ARG A 216 12.84 -2.58 2.06
N TRP A 217 12.02 -2.81 3.08
CA TRP A 217 12.24 -2.29 4.43
C TRP A 217 11.85 -3.32 5.48
N GLN A 218 12.50 -3.25 6.62
CA GLN A 218 11.93 -3.73 7.87
C GLN A 218 11.15 -2.57 8.48
N VAL A 219 9.89 -2.82 8.84
CA VAL A 219 8.96 -1.81 9.33
C VAL A 219 8.30 -2.29 10.60
N GLY A 220 8.36 -1.50 11.66
CA GLY A 220 7.60 -1.74 12.90
C GLY A 220 6.55 -0.66 13.13
N TRP A 221 5.48 -0.99 13.83
CA TRP A 221 4.50 -0.01 14.33
C TRP A 221 4.74 0.29 15.81
N ARG A 222 5.14 1.52 16.15
CA ARG A 222 5.42 1.91 17.55
C ARG A 222 5.00 3.36 17.76
N GLN A 223 4.43 3.65 18.92
CA GLN A 223 3.98 5.01 19.28
C GLN A 223 3.07 5.65 18.22
N ASN A 224 2.18 4.83 17.62
CA ASN A 224 1.27 5.25 16.57
C ASN A 224 1.95 5.79 15.29
N GLN A 225 3.15 5.30 14.99
CA GLN A 225 3.95 5.69 13.83
C GLN A 225 4.68 4.48 13.23
N PHE A 226 5.02 4.60 11.94
CA PHE A 226 5.89 3.65 11.26
C PHE A 226 7.36 3.93 11.58
N GLN A 227 8.06 2.92 12.08
CA GLN A 227 9.51 2.92 12.20
C GLN A 227 10.09 2.02 11.11
N ALA A 228 10.71 2.62 10.10
CA ALA A 228 11.18 1.90 8.94
C ALA A 228 12.70 2.00 8.78
N LYS A 229 13.32 0.85 8.47
CA LYS A 229 14.74 0.74 8.13
C LYS A 229 14.85 0.10 6.75
N ARG A 230 15.44 0.80 5.80
CA ARG A 230 15.65 0.26 4.44
C ARG A 230 16.60 -0.93 4.50
N LEU A 231 16.19 -2.03 3.88
CA LEU A 231 17.03 -3.20 3.68
C LEU A 231 17.79 -3.00 2.37
N VAL A 232 19.12 -3.02 2.44
CA VAL A 232 19.95 -2.99 1.23
C VAL A 232 19.83 -4.35 0.59
N LEU A 233 19.47 -4.39 -0.71
CA LEU A 233 19.57 -5.62 -1.49
C LEU A 233 21.03 -6.08 -1.41
N SER A 234 21.30 -7.15 -0.68
CA SER A 234 22.54 -7.89 -0.94
C SER A 234 22.45 -8.30 -2.40
N SER A 235 23.48 -7.97 -3.17
CA SER A 235 23.60 -8.35 -4.57
C SER A 235 23.74 -9.87 -4.67
N ASN A 236 22.63 -10.59 -4.52
CA ASN A 236 22.48 -11.99 -4.85
C ASN A 236 21.02 -12.22 -5.21
N PRO A 237 20.66 -12.21 -6.50
CA PRO A 237 19.34 -12.67 -6.90
C PRO A 237 19.28 -14.18 -6.64
N ILE A 238 18.60 -14.59 -5.57
CA ILE A 238 18.17 -15.98 -5.43
C ILE A 238 17.03 -16.18 -6.43
N TYR A 239 17.39 -16.41 -7.69
CA TYR A 239 16.52 -17.11 -8.62
C TYR A 239 16.35 -18.52 -8.07
N HIS A 240 15.20 -18.81 -7.46
CA HIS A 240 14.75 -20.19 -7.32
C HIS A 240 14.40 -20.75 -8.71
N ALA A 241 15.44 -21.09 -9.47
CA ALA A 241 15.33 -21.96 -10.63
C ALA A 241 15.15 -23.39 -10.13
N LYS A 242 13.90 -23.81 -9.88
CA LYS A 242 13.59 -25.24 -9.94
C LYS A 242 13.29 -25.62 -11.39
N ARG A 243 14.35 -26.00 -12.11
CA ARG A 243 14.28 -26.88 -13.29
C ARG A 243 15.35 -27.95 -13.17
N LYS A 244 14.90 -29.20 -13.01
CA LYS A 244 15.06 -30.34 -13.94
C LYS A 244 14.35 -31.54 -13.28
N VAL A 245 13.26 -32.04 -13.86
CA VAL A 245 13.22 -33.05 -14.95
C VAL A 245 13.91 -34.34 -14.52
N GLY A 246 13.05 -35.33 -14.28
CA GLY A 246 13.27 -36.77 -14.14
C GLY A 246 11.89 -37.38 -14.20
#